data_AF-A0A6I1KBR4-F1
#
_entry.id   AF-A0A6I1KBR4-F1
#
_cell.length_a   1.000
_cell.length_b   1.000
_cell.length_c   1.000
_cell.angle_alpha   90.00
_cell.angle_beta   90.00
_cell.angle_gamma   90.00
#
_symmetry.space_group_name_H-M   'P 1'
#
loop_
_entity.id
_entity.type
_entity.pdbx_description
1 polymer ?
#
loop_
_entity_poly.entity_id
_entity_poly.type
_entity_poly.pdbx_seq_one_letter_code
_entity_poly.pdbx_strand_id
1 'polypeptide(L)'
;MQQPDNILKHFALVGVIAVVGYFSLYALDTHLRARKGPWEVTFAAETNGTPYLVVNQPALGVRDVKVRFPGETNPLTNAPVTVRFTEPNTKPAFGELRFQDATYLPGTVTLLAFNHEVEFIPRGLSLDRREHAWQPGLSLDLSPTNQAPPVRVKARKRNY
;
A
#
# COMPACT_ATOMS: atom_id res chain seq x y z
N MET A 1 -44.27 -30.59 -38.02
CA MET A 1 -42.86 -30.42 -38.46
C MET A 1 -42.10 -29.77 -37.32
N GLN A 2 -41.36 -30.55 -36.52
CA GLN A 2 -40.43 -29.98 -35.53
C GLN A 2 -39.18 -29.52 -36.28
N GLN A 3 -38.87 -28.24 -36.19
CA GLN A 3 -37.63 -27.68 -36.71
C GLN A 3 -36.49 -28.30 -35.87
N PRO A 4 -35.41 -28.84 -36.48
CA PRO A 4 -34.33 -29.40 -35.69
C PRO A 4 -33.75 -28.27 -34.83
N ASP A 5 -33.89 -28.39 -33.51
CA ASP A 5 -33.37 -27.44 -32.55
C ASP A 5 -31.89 -27.21 -32.86
N ASN A 6 -31.56 -25.97 -33.21
CA ASN A 6 -30.20 -25.62 -33.61
C ASN A 6 -29.35 -25.41 -32.36
N ILE A 7 -29.21 -26.48 -31.58
CA ILE A 7 -28.60 -26.51 -30.26
C ILE A 7 -27.16 -25.97 -30.31
N LEU A 8 -26.45 -26.24 -31.41
CA LEU A 8 -25.10 -25.73 -31.65
C LEU A 8 -25.06 -24.20 -31.73
N LYS A 9 -26.05 -23.55 -32.37
CA LYS A 9 -26.15 -22.08 -32.38
C LYS A 9 -26.37 -21.51 -30.97
N HIS A 10 -27.17 -22.18 -30.14
CA HIS A 10 -27.41 -21.75 -28.76
C HIS A 10 -26.14 -21.90 -27.92
N PHE A 11 -25.43 -23.02 -28.02
CA PHE A 11 -24.15 -23.22 -27.37
C PHE A 11 -23.10 -22.19 -27.81
N ALA A 12 -22.99 -21.94 -29.11
CA ALA A 12 -22.08 -20.93 -29.65
C ALA A 12 -22.43 -19.52 -29.14
N LEU A 13 -23.72 -19.16 -29.14
CA LEU A 13 -24.19 -17.86 -28.65
C LEU A 13 -23.87 -17.68 -27.15
N VAL A 14 -24.20 -18.67 -26.32
CA VAL A 14 -23.90 -18.63 -24.88
C VAL A 14 -22.39 -18.58 -24.65
N GLY A 15 -21.59 -19.33 -25.42
CA GLY A 15 -20.13 -19.28 -25.37
C GLY A 15 -19.58 -17.89 -25.69
N VAL A 16 -20.07 -17.25 -26.74
CA VAL A 16 -19.67 -15.87 -27.10
C VAL A 16 -20.06 -14.88 -25.99
N ILE A 17 -21.28 -14.97 -25.46
CA ILE A 17 -21.74 -14.11 -24.36
C ILE A 17 -20.85 -14.30 -23.13
N ALA A 18 -20.53 -15.55 -22.77
CA ALA A 18 -19.67 -15.85 -21.63
C ALA A 18 -18.27 -15.25 -21.81
N VAL A 19 -17.67 -15.38 -22.99
CA VAL A 19 -16.35 -14.81 -23.31
C VAL A 19 -16.37 -13.28 -23.23
N VAL A 20 -17.34 -12.63 -23.87
CA VAL A 20 -17.47 -11.16 -23.85
C VAL A 20 -17.72 -10.65 -22.44
N GLY A 21 -18.60 -11.31 -21.70
CA GLY A 21 -18.90 -10.98 -20.30
C GLY A 21 -17.65 -11.11 -19.41
N TYR A 22 -16.91 -12.20 -19.55
CA TYR A 22 -15.66 -12.42 -18.81
C TYR A 22 -14.65 -11.29 -19.04
N PHE A 23 -14.33 -10.98 -20.31
CA PHE A 23 -13.35 -9.94 -20.61
C PHE A 23 -13.80 -8.55 -20.16
N SER A 24 -15.10 -8.25 -20.28
CA SER A 24 -15.66 -6.96 -19.85
C SER A 24 -15.57 -6.79 -18.33
N LEU A 25 -15.94 -7.82 -17.57
CA LEU A 25 -15.86 -7.81 -16.11
C LEU A 25 -14.40 -7.78 -15.63
N TYR A 26 -13.52 -8.53 -16.28
CA TYR A 26 -12.09 -8.53 -15.97
C TYR A 26 -11.45 -7.17 -16.22
N ALA A 27 -11.76 -6.53 -17.35
CA ALA A 27 -11.28 -5.20 -17.67
C ALA A 27 -11.80 -4.15 -16.66
N LEU A 28 -13.08 -4.24 -16.29
CA LEU A 28 -13.67 -3.36 -15.28
C LEU A 28 -13.00 -3.54 -13.91
N ASP A 29 -12.81 -4.78 -13.46
CA ASP A 29 -12.12 -5.04 -12.19
C ASP A 29 -10.70 -4.49 -12.21
N THR A 30 -9.94 -4.78 -13.26
CA THR A 30 -8.56 -4.29 -13.43
C THR A 30 -8.50 -2.76 -13.38
N HIS A 31 -9.45 -2.08 -14.04
CA HIS A 31 -9.55 -0.63 -13.97
C HIS A 31 -9.88 -0.13 -12.57
N LEU A 32 -10.86 -0.74 -11.89
CA LEU A 32 -11.25 -0.36 -10.53
C LEU A 32 -10.11 -0.55 -9.53
N ARG A 33 -9.31 -1.61 -9.67
CA ARG A 33 -8.13 -1.89 -8.85
C ARG A 33 -7.05 -0.81 -8.96
N ALA A 34 -6.82 -0.29 -10.17
CA ALA A 34 -5.72 0.63 -10.44
C ALA A 34 -6.10 2.12 -10.39
N ARG A 35 -7.39 2.48 -10.56
CA ARG A 35 -7.82 3.87 -10.87
C ARG A 35 -7.36 4.95 -9.89
N LYS A 36 -7.16 4.65 -8.60
CA LYS A 36 -6.73 5.64 -7.60
C LYS A 36 -5.22 5.78 -7.48
N GLY A 37 -4.45 4.85 -8.06
CA GLY A 37 -3.00 4.81 -7.95
C GLY A 37 -2.49 4.39 -6.56
N PRO A 38 -1.21 3.98 -6.47
CA PRO A 38 -0.61 3.44 -5.26
C PRO A 38 -0.26 4.52 -4.25
N TRP A 39 0.18 4.11 -3.06
CA TRP A 39 0.99 4.96 -2.19
C TRP A 39 2.36 5.19 -2.82
N GLU A 40 2.78 6.44 -2.88
CA GLU A 40 4.11 6.85 -3.33
C GLU A 40 4.90 7.35 -2.11
N VAL A 41 5.96 6.62 -1.73
CA VAL A 41 6.75 6.95 -0.54
C VAL A 41 8.18 7.23 -0.96
N THR A 42 8.63 8.45 -0.71
CA THR A 42 10.01 8.87 -0.94
C THR A 42 10.81 8.70 0.33
N PHE A 43 11.85 7.89 0.28
CA PHE A 43 12.79 7.64 1.37
C PHE A 43 14.04 8.49 1.13
N ALA A 44 14.42 9.28 2.13
CA ALA A 44 15.54 10.22 2.00
C ALA A 44 16.15 10.51 3.38
N ALA A 45 17.22 11.30 3.38
CA ALA A 45 17.82 11.84 4.58
C ALA A 45 18.03 13.34 4.45
N GLU A 46 17.93 14.05 5.56
CA GLU A 46 18.26 15.47 5.64
C GLU A 46 19.78 15.69 5.57
N THR A 47 20.19 16.95 5.39
CA THR A 47 21.61 17.34 5.41
C THR A 47 22.30 17.02 6.74
N ASN A 48 21.54 16.95 7.84
CA ASN A 48 22.01 16.53 9.16
C ASN A 48 22.06 15.00 9.34
N GLY A 49 21.73 14.21 8.30
CA GLY A 49 21.71 12.76 8.34
C GLY A 49 20.43 12.14 8.90
N THR A 50 19.43 12.93 9.30
CA THR A 50 18.15 12.42 9.83
C THR A 50 17.36 11.72 8.71
N PRO A 51 17.07 10.42 8.82
CA PRO A 51 16.23 9.74 7.84
C PRO A 51 14.79 10.24 7.94
N TYR A 52 14.13 10.34 6.79
CA TYR A 52 12.71 10.67 6.70
C TYR A 52 12.06 9.96 5.53
N LEU A 53 10.74 9.84 5.60
CA LEU A 53 9.90 9.44 4.48
C LEU A 53 8.88 10.51 4.16
N VAL A 54 8.56 10.67 2.88
CA VAL A 54 7.50 11.57 2.39
C VAL A 54 6.46 10.73 1.68
N VAL A 55 5.21 10.86 2.12
CA VAL A 55 4.06 10.11 1.60
C VAL A 55 3.24 11.01 0.69
N ASN A 56 2.98 10.48 -0.50
CA ASN A 56 2.14 11.11 -1.52
C ASN A 56 1.08 10.11 -2.00
N GLN A 57 -0.14 10.62 -2.19
CA GLN A 57 -1.24 9.89 -2.83
C GLN A 57 -2.13 10.91 -3.55
N PRO A 58 -1.97 11.05 -4.89
CA PRO A 58 -2.64 12.09 -5.66
C PRO A 58 -4.17 12.02 -5.65
N ALA A 59 -4.76 10.83 -5.74
CA ALA A 59 -6.22 10.65 -5.83
C ALA A 59 -6.97 10.94 -4.51
N LEU A 60 -6.28 10.88 -3.38
CA LEU A 60 -6.76 11.21 -2.04
C LEU A 60 -6.37 12.65 -1.62
N GLY A 61 -5.61 13.37 -2.45
CA GLY A 61 -5.12 14.71 -2.13
C GLY A 61 -4.01 14.74 -1.08
N VAL A 62 -3.40 13.60 -0.76
CA VAL A 62 -2.29 13.50 0.19
C VAL A 62 -1.02 13.97 -0.50
N ARG A 63 -0.40 15.04 0.01
CA ARG A 63 0.80 15.65 -0.56
C ARG A 63 1.79 16.06 0.52
N ASP A 64 3.05 15.72 0.28
CA ASP A 64 4.21 16.16 1.05
C ASP A 64 4.12 15.86 2.56
N VAL A 65 3.44 14.76 2.92
CA VAL A 65 3.32 14.34 4.32
C VAL A 65 4.62 13.69 4.75
N LYS A 66 5.35 14.33 5.66
CA LYS A 66 6.70 13.96 6.06
C LYS A 66 6.68 13.28 7.44
N VAL A 67 7.35 12.14 7.53
CA VAL A 67 7.63 11.45 8.80
C VAL A 67 9.14 11.40 8.96
N ARG A 68 9.66 12.04 10.01
CA ARG A 68 11.09 12.16 10.29
C ARG A 68 11.46 11.26 11.46
N PHE A 69 12.66 10.71 11.42
CA PHE A 69 13.17 9.79 12.45
C PHE A 69 14.42 10.39 13.12
N PRO A 70 14.27 11.46 13.92
CA PRO A 70 15.41 12.09 14.57
C PRO A 70 16.11 11.14 15.55
N GLY A 71 17.44 11.16 15.52
CA GLY A 71 18.28 10.29 16.36
C GLY A 71 18.53 8.90 15.77
N GLU A 72 17.90 8.57 14.64
CA GLU A 72 18.15 7.34 13.90
C GLU A 72 19.28 7.49 12.88
N THR A 73 19.95 6.38 12.58
CA THR A 73 21.04 6.36 11.60
C THR A 73 20.46 6.16 10.20
N ASN A 74 20.74 7.08 9.27
CA ASN A 74 20.33 6.93 7.89
C ASN A 74 20.92 5.67 7.24
N PRO A 75 20.09 4.70 6.81
CA PRO A 75 20.55 3.48 6.15
C PRO A 75 20.78 3.66 4.65
N LEU A 76 20.33 4.77 4.06
CA LEU A 76 20.49 5.05 2.63
C LEU A 76 21.91 5.53 2.35
N THR A 77 22.59 4.84 1.43
CA THR A 77 23.93 5.20 0.95
C THR A 77 23.91 6.09 -0.29
N ASN A 78 22.74 6.30 -0.91
CA ASN A 78 22.55 6.95 -2.19
C ASN A 78 21.48 8.06 -2.13
N ALA A 79 21.20 8.66 -3.29
CA ALA A 79 20.16 9.67 -3.47
C ALA A 79 18.76 9.22 -2.99
N PRO A 80 17.83 10.17 -2.75
CA PRO A 80 16.44 9.85 -2.42
C PRO A 80 15.80 8.80 -3.35
N VAL A 81 15.10 7.84 -2.76
CA VAL A 81 14.45 6.74 -3.49
C VAL A 81 12.95 6.83 -3.32
N THR A 82 12.21 6.91 -4.43
CA THR A 82 10.74 6.82 -4.41
C THR A 82 10.31 5.40 -4.69
N VAL A 83 9.53 4.82 -3.78
CA VAL A 83 8.92 3.49 -3.91
C VAL A 83 7.42 3.64 -4.12
N ARG A 84 6.90 2.95 -5.14
CA ARG A 84 5.47 2.90 -5.44
C ARG A 84 4.93 1.54 -5.01
N PHE A 85 4.01 1.52 -4.03
CA PHE A 85 3.43 0.28 -3.51
C PHE A 85 2.30 -0.24 -4.41
N THR A 86 2.65 -0.63 -5.63
CA THR A 86 1.69 -1.13 -6.64
C THR A 86 1.56 -2.66 -6.58
N GLU A 87 2.69 -3.36 -6.42
CA GLU A 87 2.75 -4.82 -6.47
C GLU A 87 2.90 -5.42 -5.07
N PRO A 88 2.39 -6.64 -4.83
CA PRO A 88 2.59 -7.33 -3.56
C PRO A 88 4.08 -7.46 -3.20
N ASN A 89 4.40 -7.35 -1.91
CA ASN A 89 5.77 -7.49 -1.38
C ASN A 89 6.76 -6.44 -1.94
N THR A 90 6.28 -5.26 -2.31
CA THR A 90 7.16 -4.15 -2.70
C THR A 90 8.06 -3.77 -1.53
N LYS A 91 9.38 -3.85 -1.72
CA LYS A 91 10.35 -3.56 -0.65
C LYS A 91 10.52 -2.05 -0.45
N PRO A 92 10.41 -1.53 0.78
CA PRO A 92 10.77 -0.15 1.07
C PRO A 92 12.29 0.04 0.95
N ALA A 93 12.73 1.28 0.72
CA ALA A 93 14.17 1.56 0.63
C ALA A 93 14.87 1.46 2.00
N PHE A 94 14.13 1.65 3.09
CA PHE A 94 14.56 1.29 4.43
C PHE A 94 13.39 0.81 5.30
N GLY A 95 13.73 0.10 6.38
CA GLY A 95 12.74 -0.58 7.22
C GLY A 95 12.22 -1.87 6.59
N GLU A 96 11.14 -2.39 7.14
CA GLU A 96 10.51 -3.64 6.73
C GLU A 96 9.07 -3.39 6.28
N LEU A 97 8.64 -4.04 5.21
CA LEU A 97 7.21 -4.14 4.89
C LEU A 97 6.56 -5.14 5.86
N ARG A 98 5.65 -4.68 6.71
CA ARG A 98 4.88 -5.54 7.62
C ARG A 98 3.58 -6.02 7.02
N PHE A 99 2.91 -5.16 6.26
CA PHE A 99 1.66 -5.50 5.62
C PHE A 99 1.45 -4.65 4.36
N GLN A 100 0.83 -5.24 3.35
CA GLN A 100 0.38 -4.55 2.14
C GLN A 100 -0.91 -5.18 1.63
N ASP A 101 -1.93 -4.36 1.45
CA ASP A 101 -3.09 -4.70 0.62
C ASP A 101 -2.99 -3.94 -0.71
N ALA A 102 -2.71 -4.68 -1.79
CA ALA A 102 -2.66 -4.16 -3.16
C ALA A 102 -3.88 -4.59 -3.99
N THR A 103 -4.96 -5.08 -3.35
CA THR A 103 -6.15 -5.56 -4.06
C THR A 103 -6.82 -4.42 -4.82
N TYR A 104 -7.09 -3.31 -4.14
CA TYR A 104 -7.56 -2.06 -4.73
C TYR A 104 -6.70 -0.91 -4.22
N LEU A 105 -6.06 -0.18 -5.12
CA LEU A 105 -5.18 0.91 -4.76
C LEU A 105 -5.96 2.13 -4.24
N PRO A 106 -5.37 2.93 -3.32
CA PRO A 106 -4.02 2.76 -2.77
C PRO A 106 -3.90 1.68 -1.69
N GLY A 107 -5.02 1.12 -1.21
CA GLY A 107 -5.04 0.08 -0.19
C GLY A 107 -4.38 0.51 1.13
N THR A 108 -3.85 -0.48 1.86
CA THR A 108 -3.14 -0.28 3.12
C THR A 108 -1.69 -0.69 2.96
N VAL A 109 -0.77 0.10 3.51
CA VAL A 109 0.66 -0.25 3.57
C VAL A 109 1.16 0.04 4.98
N THR A 110 1.74 -0.96 5.63
CA THR A 110 2.31 -0.85 6.97
C THR A 110 3.79 -1.15 6.92
N LEU A 111 4.60 -0.17 7.31
CA LEU A 111 6.05 -0.27 7.40
C LEU A 111 6.48 -0.34 8.86
N LEU A 112 7.53 -1.10 9.14
CA LEU A 112 8.30 -0.97 10.37
C LEU A 112 9.62 -0.27 10.03
N ALA A 113 9.74 1.00 10.39
CA ALA A 113 10.95 1.79 10.18
C ALA A 113 11.50 2.20 11.55
N PHE A 114 12.73 1.79 11.87
CA PHE A 114 13.38 2.14 13.15
C PHE A 114 12.54 1.79 14.39
N ASN A 115 11.92 0.61 14.37
CA ASN A 115 11.00 0.14 15.41
C ASN A 115 9.71 0.98 15.58
N HIS A 116 9.44 1.92 14.68
CA HIS A 116 8.17 2.60 14.56
C HIS A 116 7.28 1.94 13.51
N GLU A 117 6.00 1.78 13.84
CA GLU A 117 4.98 1.32 12.90
C GLU A 117 4.40 2.52 12.16
N VAL A 118 4.55 2.53 10.84
CA VAL A 118 4.05 3.60 9.97
C VAL A 118 3.06 2.99 9.00
N GLU A 119 1.78 3.26 9.20
CA GLU A 119 0.69 2.71 8.41
C GLU A 119 -0.03 3.79 7.59
N PHE A 120 -0.09 3.57 6.28
CA PHE A 120 -0.78 4.42 5.32
C PHE A 120 -2.12 3.78 4.97
N ILE A 121 -3.21 4.47 5.30
CA ILE A 121 -4.58 4.03 4.98
C ILE A 121 -5.36 5.17 4.32
N PRO A 122 -6.39 4.88 3.52
CA PRO A 122 -7.12 5.93 2.80
C PRO A 122 -7.73 6.99 3.72
N ARG A 123 -8.06 6.63 4.97
CA ARG A 123 -8.65 7.55 5.96
C ARG A 123 -7.62 8.43 6.69
N GLY A 124 -6.36 8.02 6.76
CA GLY A 124 -5.36 8.72 7.57
C GLY A 124 -3.99 8.03 7.61
N LEU A 125 -3.10 8.64 8.38
CA LEU A 125 -1.78 8.11 8.70
C LEU A 125 -1.83 7.56 10.13
N SER A 126 -1.53 6.28 10.33
CA SER A 126 -1.38 5.72 11.66
C SER A 126 0.11 5.58 11.99
N LEU A 127 0.56 6.27 13.03
CA LEU A 127 1.92 6.19 13.53
C LEU A 127 1.89 5.55 14.92
N ASP A 128 2.57 4.42 15.10
CA ASP A 128 2.64 3.72 16.38
C ASP A 128 1.24 3.44 16.99
N ARG A 129 0.26 3.15 16.13
CA ARG A 129 -1.17 2.92 16.45
C ARG A 129 -1.93 4.16 16.91
N ARG A 130 -1.41 5.36 16.61
CA ARG A 130 -2.12 6.62 16.76
C ARG A 130 -2.49 7.15 15.40
N GLU A 131 -3.79 7.34 15.18
CA GLU A 131 -4.29 7.88 13.92
C GLU A 131 -4.13 9.40 13.85
N HIS A 132 -3.65 9.85 12.70
CA HIS A 132 -3.51 11.24 12.29
C HIS A 132 -4.31 11.44 11.00
N ALA A 133 -5.15 12.48 10.98
CA ALA A 133 -5.84 12.85 9.75
C ALA A 133 -4.82 13.32 8.69
N TRP A 134 -5.10 13.03 7.42
CA TRP A 134 -4.30 13.55 6.33
C TRP A 134 -4.39 15.08 6.30
N GLN A 135 -3.24 15.74 6.41
CA GLN A 135 -3.11 17.19 6.26
C GLN A 135 -1.95 17.45 5.29
N PRO A 136 -2.14 18.26 4.23
CA PRO A 136 -1.06 18.58 3.30
C PRO A 136 0.14 19.20 4.03
N GLY A 137 1.35 18.71 3.75
CA GLY A 137 2.58 19.19 4.39
C GLY A 137 2.73 18.84 5.87
N LEU A 138 1.88 17.96 6.42
CA LEU A 138 2.01 17.45 7.79
C LEU A 138 3.41 16.88 8.01
N SER A 139 4.10 17.36 9.04
CA SER A 139 5.41 16.84 9.44
C SER A 139 5.34 16.31 10.86
N LEU A 140 5.71 15.05 11.06
CA LEU A 140 5.71 14.39 12.36
C LEU A 140 7.07 13.77 12.63
N ASP A 141 7.54 13.93 13.87
CA ASP A 141 8.83 13.40 14.32
C ASP A 141 8.59 12.16 15.19
N LEU A 142 9.24 11.05 14.82
CA LEU A 142 9.23 9.78 15.53
C LEU A 142 10.63 9.51 16.09
N SER A 143 10.83 9.85 17.36
CA SER A 143 12.09 9.63 18.05
C SER A 143 12.12 8.28 18.78
N PRO A 144 13.32 7.72 19.04
CA PRO A 144 13.47 6.48 19.82
C PRO A 144 12.79 6.52 21.19
N THR A 145 12.67 7.71 21.80
CA THR A 145 12.06 7.90 23.12
C THR A 145 10.52 7.79 23.10
N ASN A 146 9.90 7.91 21.93
CA ASN A 146 8.44 7.97 21.79
C ASN A 146 7.85 6.71 21.15
N GLN A 147 8.66 5.64 21.06
CA GLN A 147 8.25 4.37 20.47
C GLN A 147 7.08 3.74 21.22
N ALA A 148 6.12 3.21 20.45
CA ALA A 148 5.10 2.34 20.99
C ALA A 148 5.73 1.08 21.63
N PRO A 149 5.16 0.54 22.72
CA PRO A 149 5.59 -0.75 23.25
C PRO A 149 5.49 -1.83 22.16
N PRO A 150 6.51 -2.71 22.05
CA PRO A 150 6.53 -3.74 21.02
C PRO A 150 5.29 -4.61 21.15
N VAL A 151 4.65 -4.90 20.02
CA VAL A 151 3.50 -5.81 19.98
C VAL A 151 4.00 -7.19 20.43
N ARG A 152 3.61 -7.62 21.63
CA ARG A 152 3.87 -8.98 22.10
C ARG A 152 3.17 -9.95 21.17
N VAL A 153 3.91 -10.54 20.24
CA VAL A 153 3.46 -11.71 19.50
C VAL A 153 3.37 -12.84 20.52
N LYS A 154 2.16 -13.19 20.97
CA LYS A 154 1.96 -14.42 21.76
C LYS A 154 2.48 -15.56 20.91
N ALA A 155 3.53 -16.24 21.38
CA ALA A 155 4.08 -17.40 20.71
C ALA A 155 2.94 -18.39 20.43
N ARG A 156 2.64 -18.62 19.16
CA ARG A 156 1.63 -19.60 18.74
C ARG A 156 2.20 -20.96 19.11
N LYS A 157 1.72 -21.55 20.22
CA LYS A 157 2.01 -22.96 20.54
C LYS A 157 1.50 -23.80 19.37
N ARG A 158 2.42 -24.31 18.55
CA ARG A 158 2.11 -25.40 17.62
C ARG A 158 1.90 -26.64 18.48
N ASN A 159 0.65 -26.99 18.71
CA ASN A 159 0.31 -28.33 19.16
C ASN A 159 0.39 -29.22 17.92
N TYR A 160 1.36 -30.13 17.91
CA TYR A 160 1.44 -31.25 16.98
C TYR A 160 1.00 -32.51 17.72
#